data_AF-A0A7C5NRR8-F1
#
_entry.id   AF-A0A7C5NRR8-F1
#
_cell.length_a   1.000
_cell.length_b   1.000
_cell.length_c   1.000
_cell.angle_alpha   90.00
_cell.angle_beta   90.00
_cell.angle_gamma   90.00
#
_symmetry.space_group_name_H-M   'P 1'
#
loop_
_entity.id
_entity.type
_entity.pdbx_description
1 polymer ?
#
loop_
_entity_poly.entity_id
_entity_poly.type
_entity_poly.pdbx_seq_one_letter_code
_entity_poly.pdbx_strand_id
1 'polypeptide(L)'
;MLTKQCEKKMPENKIIRMQGAVQHYAWGGFEFIPNLLGIKNNNVQPFAELWMGTHPRGEASVELNHQNIPLSTFIQTNPKTLLGETVVEKFGEQLPFLFKVLDVNKMLSIQSHPTKAAAEIGFKKENEAG
;
A
#
# COMPACT_ATOMS: atom_id res chain seq x y z
N MET A 1 -41.28 6.01 -1.90
CA MET A 1 -40.32 4.96 -1.50
C MET A 1 -39.65 4.41 -2.76
N LEU A 2 -38.49 4.94 -3.12
CA LEU A 2 -37.73 4.51 -4.30
C LEU A 2 -36.30 4.16 -3.84
N THR A 3 -36.14 2.97 -3.27
CA THR A 3 -34.83 2.33 -3.11
C THR A 3 -34.66 1.37 -4.28
N LYS A 4 -34.19 1.88 -5.42
CA LYS A 4 -33.58 1.03 -6.45
C LYS A 4 -32.08 1.12 -6.24
N GLN A 5 -31.55 0.11 -5.55
CA GLN A 5 -30.14 -0.23 -5.49
C GLN A 5 -29.53 -0.12 -6.89
N CYS A 6 -28.61 0.82 -7.06
CA CYS A 6 -27.62 0.74 -8.10
C CYS A 6 -26.54 -0.22 -7.62
N GLU A 7 -26.85 -1.52 -7.61
CA GLU A 7 -25.82 -2.56 -7.53
C GLU A 7 -25.06 -2.54 -8.86
N LYS A 8 -24.05 -1.68 -8.94
CA LYS A 8 -23.05 -1.78 -10.00
C LYS A 8 -22.29 -3.08 -9.76
N LYS A 9 -22.75 -4.13 -10.44
CA LYS A 9 -22.07 -5.42 -10.55
C LYS A 9 -20.60 -5.15 -10.90
N MET A 10 -19.68 -5.54 -10.03
CA MET A 10 -18.25 -5.43 -10.31
C MET A 10 -17.95 -6.26 -11.56
N PRO A 11 -17.28 -5.70 -12.58
CA PRO A 11 -17.01 -6.44 -13.80
C PRO A 11 -16.07 -7.62 -13.51
N GLU A 12 -16.45 -8.80 -14.00
CA GLU A 12 -15.67 -10.05 -13.92
C GLU A 12 -14.23 -9.84 -14.46
N ASN A 13 -13.24 -10.26 -13.67
CA ASN A 13 -11.81 -10.40 -14.01
C ASN A 13 -11.21 -9.28 -14.88
N LYS A 14 -11.27 -8.04 -14.41
CA LYS A 14 -10.41 -6.97 -14.93
C LYS A 14 -9.16 -6.82 -14.10
N ILE A 15 -8.00 -6.92 -14.76
CA ILE A 15 -6.74 -6.39 -14.22
C ILE A 15 -6.89 -4.87 -14.15
N ILE A 16 -6.75 -4.30 -12.95
CA ILE A 16 -6.89 -2.86 -12.72
C ILE A 16 -5.50 -2.26 -12.55
N ARG A 17 -5.23 -1.16 -13.24
CA ARG A 17 -3.97 -0.43 -13.09
C ARG A 17 -3.90 0.18 -11.70
N MET A 18 -2.80 -0.08 -11.00
CA MET A 18 -2.47 0.54 -9.73
C MET A 18 -1.38 1.59 -9.92
N GLN A 19 -1.48 2.68 -9.18
CA GLN A 19 -0.42 3.67 -9.01
C GLN A 19 0.08 3.60 -7.56
N GLY A 20 1.35 3.25 -7.39
CA GLY A 20 1.99 3.22 -6.08
C GLY A 20 2.45 4.60 -5.59
N ALA A 21 2.71 4.71 -4.30
CA ALA A 21 3.20 5.92 -3.65
C ALA A 21 4.74 5.90 -3.54
N VAL A 22 5.41 6.95 -4.01
CA VAL A 22 6.87 7.06 -3.93
C VAL A 22 7.28 7.75 -2.62
N GLN A 23 8.28 7.21 -1.94
CA GLN A 23 8.93 7.82 -0.78
C GLN A 23 10.31 8.36 -1.18
N HIS A 24 10.53 9.65 -0.91
CA HIS A 24 11.74 10.38 -1.30
C HIS A 24 12.77 10.47 -0.17
N TYR A 25 13.07 9.36 0.51
CA TYR A 25 14.04 9.36 1.62
C TYR A 25 15.47 9.61 1.12
N ALA A 26 16.28 10.33 1.91
CA ALA A 26 17.62 10.79 1.53
C ALA A 26 18.66 9.69 1.25
N TRP A 27 18.32 8.43 1.52
CA TRP A 27 19.14 7.25 1.22
C TRP A 27 18.82 6.61 -0.14
N GLY A 28 17.75 7.04 -0.81
CA GLY A 28 17.28 6.49 -2.07
C GLY A 28 18.20 6.76 -3.26
N GLY A 29 18.05 5.94 -4.30
CA GLY A 29 18.65 6.15 -5.61
C GLY A 29 17.94 7.22 -6.43
N PHE A 30 18.38 7.45 -7.67
CA PHE A 30 17.88 8.55 -8.50
C PHE A 30 17.32 8.10 -9.85
N GLU A 31 17.52 6.84 -10.21
CA GLU A 31 17.38 6.33 -11.58
C GLU A 31 16.41 5.15 -11.66
N PHE A 32 16.54 4.14 -10.78
CA PHE A 32 15.85 2.86 -10.98
C PHE A 32 14.33 2.98 -10.87
N ILE A 33 13.80 3.56 -9.79
CA ILE A 33 12.34 3.71 -9.62
C ILE A 33 11.74 4.70 -10.64
N PRO A 34 12.34 5.87 -10.95
CA PRO A 34 11.85 6.73 -12.03
C PRO A 34 11.76 6.00 -13.38
N ASN A 35 12.80 5.25 -13.74
CA ASN A 35 12.82 4.48 -14.99
C ASN A 35 11.79 3.35 -14.98
N LEU A 36 11.61 2.65 -13.85
CA LEU A 36 10.56 1.64 -13.65
C LEU A 36 9.16 2.21 -13.86
N LEU A 37 8.93 3.44 -13.40
CA LEU A 37 7.64 4.14 -13.53
C LEU A 37 7.49 4.88 -14.87
N GLY A 38 8.53 4.94 -15.70
CA GLY A 38 8.54 5.70 -16.94
C GLY A 38 8.44 7.21 -16.75
N ILE A 39 8.93 7.75 -15.62
CA ILE A 39 8.91 9.19 -15.32
C ILE A 39 10.32 9.78 -15.31
N LYS A 40 10.42 11.08 -15.60
CA LYS A 40 11.70 11.81 -15.53
C LYS A 40 11.93 12.37 -14.12
N ASN A 41 13.14 12.20 -13.60
CA ASN A 41 13.58 12.78 -12.33
C ASN A 41 14.29 14.14 -12.52
N ASN A 42 13.59 15.12 -13.11
CA ASN A 42 14.21 16.41 -13.48
C ASN A 42 14.74 17.21 -12.27
N ASN A 43 14.17 16.99 -11.09
CA ASN A 43 14.53 17.72 -9.87
C ASN A 43 15.67 17.03 -9.09
N VAL A 44 16.23 15.93 -9.61
CA VAL A 44 17.31 15.15 -8.97
C VAL A 44 16.97 14.81 -7.51
N GLN A 45 15.72 14.37 -7.28
CA GLN A 45 15.28 13.97 -5.95
C GLN A 45 15.55 12.48 -5.72
N PRO A 46 15.85 12.04 -4.48
CA PRO A 46 15.96 10.62 -4.17
C PRO A 46 14.63 9.90 -4.36
N PHE A 47 14.65 8.69 -4.89
CA PHE A 47 13.54 7.73 -4.94
C PHE A 47 13.97 6.52 -4.12
N ALA A 48 13.46 6.41 -2.90
CA ALA A 48 13.90 5.39 -1.95
C ALA A 48 13.01 4.15 -2.00
N GLU A 49 11.70 4.34 -1.95
CA GLU A 49 10.72 3.26 -1.93
C GLU A 49 9.54 3.58 -2.86
N LEU A 50 9.03 2.57 -3.56
CA LEU A 50 7.71 2.59 -4.21
C LEU A 50 6.77 1.66 -3.45
N TRP A 51 5.71 2.21 -2.86
CA TRP A 51 4.76 1.49 -2.02
C TRP A 51 3.50 1.11 -2.81
N MET A 52 3.10 -0.14 -2.67
CA MET A 52 1.88 -0.70 -3.24
C MET A 52 1.07 -1.37 -2.13
N GLY A 53 0.04 -0.67 -1.65
CA GLY A 53 -0.80 -1.13 -0.56
C GLY A 53 -1.66 -0.01 0.01
N THR A 54 -2.32 -0.28 1.14
CA THR A 54 -3.28 0.62 1.79
C THR A 54 -2.70 1.36 2.99
N HIS A 55 -1.37 1.52 3.05
CA HIS A 55 -0.74 2.13 4.23
C HIS A 55 -1.04 3.63 4.30
N PRO A 56 -1.56 4.18 5.42
CA PRO A 56 -2.03 5.57 5.49
C PRO A 56 -0.99 6.65 5.13
N ARG A 57 0.30 6.37 5.37
CA ARG A 57 1.41 7.30 5.06
C ARG A 57 1.93 7.23 3.62
N GLY A 58 1.36 6.37 2.79
CA GLY A 58 1.80 6.11 1.42
C GLY A 58 0.81 5.20 0.72
N GLU A 59 -0.41 5.69 0.59
CA GLU A 59 -1.53 4.93 0.04
C GLU A 59 -1.44 4.87 -1.48
N ALA A 60 -1.53 3.66 -2.03
CA ALA A 60 -1.66 3.45 -3.47
C ALA A 60 -3.08 3.77 -3.95
N SER A 61 -3.23 4.06 -5.24
CA SER A 61 -4.53 4.25 -5.87
C SER A 61 -4.75 3.29 -7.03
N VAL A 62 -6.01 3.06 -7.40
CA VAL A 62 -6.40 2.34 -8.60
C VAL A 62 -7.05 3.27 -9.60
N GLU A 63 -6.81 3.05 -10.89
CA GLU A 63 -7.43 3.83 -11.96
C GLU A 63 -8.75 3.15 -12.41
N LEU A 64 -9.87 3.82 -12.19
CA LEU A 64 -11.20 3.37 -12.60
C LEU A 64 -11.93 4.50 -13.33
N ASN A 65 -12.38 4.24 -14.56
CA ASN A 65 -13.06 5.22 -15.42
C ASN A 65 -12.29 6.55 -15.52
N HIS A 66 -10.97 6.47 -15.69
CA HIS A 66 -10.06 7.63 -15.75
C HIS A 66 -10.01 8.47 -14.46
N GLN A 67 -10.41 7.90 -13.32
CA GLN A 67 -10.26 8.52 -12.00
C GLN A 67 -9.39 7.65 -11.10
N ASN A 68 -8.51 8.29 -10.33
CA ASN A 68 -7.73 7.63 -9.31
C ASN A 68 -8.54 7.55 -8.01
N ILE A 69 -8.73 6.34 -7.52
CA ILE A 69 -9.45 6.06 -6.27
C ILE A 69 -8.44 5.45 -5.28
N PRO A 70 -8.40 5.92 -4.01
CA PRO A 70 -7.56 5.29 -3.00
C PRO A 70 -7.83 3.79 -2.89
N LEU A 71 -6.77 2.98 -2.80
CA LEU A 71 -6.89 1.52 -2.81
C LEU A 71 -7.72 1.03 -1.60
N SER A 72 -7.63 1.68 -0.45
CA SER A 72 -8.43 1.31 0.72
C SER A 72 -9.92 1.53 0.47
N THR A 73 -10.30 2.68 -0.09
CA THR A 73 -11.68 3.00 -0.48
C THR A 73 -12.19 1.99 -1.51
N PHE A 74 -11.37 1.62 -2.49
CA PHE A 74 -11.77 0.62 -3.48
C PHE A 74 -12.02 -0.76 -2.84
N ILE A 75 -11.13 -1.21 -1.95
CA ILE A 75 -11.28 -2.48 -1.21
C ILE A 75 -12.57 -2.50 -0.38
N GLN A 76 -12.90 -1.40 0.30
CA GLN A 76 -14.11 -1.29 1.13
C GLN A 76 -15.41 -1.43 0.33
N THR A 77 -15.41 -1.24 -0.99
CA THR A 77 -16.62 -1.44 -1.80
C THR A 77 -17.07 -2.90 -1.84
N ASN A 78 -16.13 -3.85 -1.75
CA ASN A 78 -16.41 -5.28 -1.74
C ASN A 78 -15.21 -6.11 -1.23
N PRO A 79 -14.91 -6.06 0.08
CA PRO A 79 -13.68 -6.60 0.63
C PRO A 79 -13.56 -8.11 0.43
N LYS A 80 -14.64 -8.87 0.55
CA LYS A 80 -14.63 -10.33 0.35
C LYS A 80 -14.30 -10.73 -1.09
N THR A 81 -14.79 -9.97 -2.07
CA THR A 81 -14.47 -10.23 -3.49
C THR A 81 -13.04 -9.84 -3.83
N LEU A 82 -12.56 -8.72 -3.28
CA LEU A 82 -11.25 -8.17 -3.63
C LEU A 82 -10.08 -8.79 -2.86
N LEU A 83 -10.29 -9.16 -1.60
CA LEU A 83 -9.27 -9.77 -0.73
C LEU A 83 -9.42 -11.29 -0.61
N GLY A 84 -10.63 -11.81 -0.85
CA GLY A 84 -10.99 -13.19 -0.56
C GLY A 84 -11.54 -13.37 0.86
N GLU A 85 -12.51 -14.27 1.03
CA GLU A 85 -13.19 -14.51 2.32
C GLU A 85 -12.22 -14.91 3.43
N THR A 86 -11.30 -15.83 3.14
CA THR A 86 -10.29 -16.31 4.10
C THR A 86 -9.38 -15.18 4.61
N VAL A 87 -9.05 -14.21 3.76
CA VAL A 87 -8.23 -13.06 4.15
C VAL A 87 -9.04 -12.15 5.07
N VAL A 88 -10.30 -11.87 4.71
CA VAL A 88 -11.20 -11.04 5.52
C VAL A 88 -11.46 -11.64 6.89
N GLU A 89 -11.70 -12.95 6.97
CA GLU A 89 -11.91 -13.65 8.25
C GLU A 89 -10.69 -13.58 9.17
N LYS A 90 -9.48 -13.65 8.60
CA LYS A 90 -8.23 -13.71 9.38
C LYS A 90 -7.65 -12.34 9.73
N PHE A 91 -7.78 -11.37 8.83
CA PHE A 91 -7.09 -10.08 8.92
C PHE A 91 -8.05 -8.87 8.86
N GLY A 92 -9.36 -9.09 8.72
CA GLY A 92 -10.36 -8.04 8.56
C GLY A 92 -10.43 -7.49 7.13
N GLU A 93 -11.18 -6.41 6.95
CA GLU A 93 -11.43 -5.78 5.64
C GLU A 93 -10.27 -4.89 5.15
N GLN A 94 -9.03 -5.26 5.51
CA GLN A 94 -7.81 -4.51 5.21
C GLN A 94 -6.80 -5.39 4.49
N LEU A 95 -5.96 -4.78 3.65
CA LEU A 95 -4.88 -5.49 2.99
C LEU A 95 -3.80 -5.86 4.04
N PRO A 96 -3.48 -7.16 4.24
CA PRO A 96 -2.63 -7.59 5.35
C PRO A 96 -1.13 -7.47 5.08
N PHE A 97 -0.75 -6.82 3.99
CA PHE A 97 0.65 -6.61 3.61
C PHE A 97 0.84 -5.26 2.92
N LEU A 98 2.09 -4.81 2.91
CA LEU A 98 2.55 -3.68 2.11
C LEU A 98 3.67 -4.18 1.19
N PHE A 99 3.46 -4.09 -0.12
CA PHE A 99 4.50 -4.45 -1.08
C PHE A 99 5.35 -3.22 -1.41
N LYS A 100 6.67 -3.41 -1.53
CA LYS A 100 7.61 -2.33 -1.79
C LYS A 100 8.66 -2.72 -2.82
N VAL A 101 9.06 -1.74 -3.63
CA VAL A 101 10.33 -1.76 -4.37
C VAL A 101 11.26 -0.76 -3.70
N LEU A 102 12.50 -1.17 -3.41
CA LEU A 102 13.51 -0.32 -2.77
C LEU A 102 14.65 -0.06 -3.76
N ASP A 103 15.05 1.20 -3.90
CA ASP A 103 16.24 1.62 -4.63
C ASP A 103 17.24 2.23 -3.63
N VAL A 104 18.15 1.38 -3.15
CA VAL A 104 19.05 1.69 -2.02
C VAL A 104 20.38 2.23 -2.55
N ASN A 105 20.63 3.52 -2.36
CA ASN A 105 21.88 4.18 -2.75
C ASN A 105 22.83 4.43 -1.57
N LYS A 106 22.30 4.51 -0.35
CA LYS A 106 23.08 4.57 0.89
C LYS A 106 22.75 3.40 1.79
N MET A 107 23.75 2.93 2.53
CA MET A 107 23.60 1.83 3.48
C MET A 107 22.49 2.14 4.50
N LEU A 108 21.60 1.17 4.71
CA LEU A 108 20.57 1.23 5.74
C LEU A 108 21.10 0.66 7.06
N SER A 109 20.49 1.04 8.17
CA SER A 109 20.81 0.47 9.48
C SER A 109 20.61 -1.06 9.49
N ILE A 110 21.40 -1.77 10.28
CA ILE A 110 21.14 -3.17 10.61
C ILE A 110 19.83 -3.23 11.40
N GLN A 111 18.95 -4.16 11.04
CA GLN A 111 17.63 -4.31 11.65
C GLN A 111 17.43 -5.75 12.17
N SER A 112 16.60 -5.88 13.19
CA SER A 112 16.09 -7.16 13.68
C SER A 112 14.59 -7.03 13.89
N HIS A 113 13.86 -8.09 13.57
CA HIS A 113 12.43 -8.18 13.82
C HIS A 113 12.18 -9.10 15.02
N PRO A 114 11.47 -8.63 16.05
CA PRO A 114 11.16 -9.45 17.20
C PRO A 114 10.25 -10.62 16.82
N THR A 115 10.27 -11.68 17.62
CA THR A 115 9.24 -12.72 17.55
C THR A 115 7.89 -12.13 17.93
N LYS A 116 6.79 -12.78 17.53
CA LYS A 116 5.43 -12.31 17.87
C LYS A 116 5.25 -12.06 19.37
N ALA A 117 5.65 -13.00 20.22
CA ALA A 117 5.54 -12.86 21.68
C ALA A 117 6.35 -11.67 22.22
N ALA A 118 7.57 -11.46 21.70
CA ALA A 118 8.39 -10.31 22.10
C ALA A 118 7.79 -8.98 21.60
N ALA A 119 7.22 -8.96 20.39
CA ALA A 119 6.55 -7.79 19.83
C ALA A 119 5.33 -7.37 20.67
N GLU A 120 4.49 -8.33 21.08
CA GLU A 120 3.32 -8.08 21.94
C GLU A 120 3.72 -7.47 23.29
N ILE A 121 4.78 -8.00 23.92
CA ILE A 121 5.31 -7.48 25.19
C ILE A 121 5.89 -6.08 25.01
N GLY A 122 6.70 -5.87 23.96
CA GLY A 122 7.33 -4.57 23.68
C GLY A 122 6.30 -3.49 23.40
N PHE A 123 5.35 -3.79 22.50
CA PHE A 123 4.27 -2.86 22.14
C PHE A 123 3.44 -2.44 23.35
N LYS A 124 3.08 -3.39 24.24
CA LYS A 124 2.36 -3.06 25.47
C LYS A 124 3.15 -2.10 26.37
N LYS A 125 4.44 -2.36 26.57
CA LYS A 125 5.31 -1.53 27.42
C LYS A 125 5.46 -0.10 26.86
N GLU A 126 5.62 0.04 25.55
CA GLU A 126 5.70 1.35 24.89
C GLU A 126 4.39 2.13 25.06
N ASN A 127 3.23 1.52 24.79
CA ASN A 127 1.94 2.19 24.97
C ASN A 127 1.65 2.61 26.42
N GLU A 128 2.12 1.85 27.42
CA GLU A 128 2.00 2.22 28.84
C GLU A 128 2.92 3.40 29.22
N ALA A 129 4.00 3.64 28.44
CA ALA A 129 4.93 4.74 28.65
C ALA A 129 4.56 6.02 27.86
N GLY A 130 3.74 5.90 26.80
CA GLY A 130 3.27 7.00 25.94
C GLY A 130 4.07 7.17 24.66
#